data_AF-A0A964Z4K9-F1
#
_entry.id   AF-A0A964Z4K9-F1
#
_cell.length_a   1.000
_cell.length_b   1.000
_cell.length_c   1.000
_cell.angle_alpha   90.00
_cell.angle_beta   90.00
_cell.angle_gamma   90.00
#
_symmetry.space_group_name_H-M   'P 1'
#
loop_
_entity.id
_entity.type
_entity.pdbx_description
1 polymer ?
#
loop_
_entity_poly.entity_id
_entity_poly.type
_entity_poly.pdbx_seq_one_letter_code
_entity_poly.pdbx_strand_id
1 'polypeptide(L)'
;NAPPRRKVETESGFGPLDEVNFEKMKQVGLPFWLAGGRATPQAVKEAFELGAEGVQVGTLFALSNDSGLLPKYREQMLDAARKGNLQVRTDHRASPTGFPFKVVELPGTIGDESVYKARPRLCDLGYLRSSKLDETGKATYTCAAEPEAPFLKKGGKEEELEKRMCLCNGLLAAVGLGQERPDGYKEAPLLTLGATTTDVEDMLKTHPNGWNAKEVVERLLSAVPVNA
;
A
#
# COMPACT_ATOMS: atom_id res chain seq x y z
N ASN A 1 -7.25 -0.04 -1.23
CA ASN A 1 -8.16 -0.35 -0.11
C ASN A 1 -9.51 0.27 -0.42
N ALA A 2 -10.60 -0.50 -0.33
CA ALA A 2 -11.93 0.08 -0.40
C ALA A 2 -12.16 0.98 0.83
N PRO A 3 -12.84 2.12 0.70
CA PRO A 3 -13.30 2.86 1.86
C PRO A 3 -14.34 2.03 2.62
N PRO A 4 -14.49 2.20 3.94
CA PRO A 4 -15.55 1.56 4.70
C PRO A 4 -16.92 2.01 4.17
N ARG A 5 -17.91 1.11 4.17
CA ARG A 5 -19.29 1.38 3.70
C ARG A 5 -19.95 2.47 4.52
N ARG A 6 -19.63 2.54 5.82
CA ARG A 6 -19.94 3.65 6.72
C ARG A 6 -18.73 3.91 7.60
N LYS A 7 -18.35 5.18 7.77
CA LYS A 7 -17.35 5.53 8.76
C LYS A 7 -17.90 5.19 10.14
N VAL A 8 -17.22 4.28 10.82
CA VAL A 8 -17.48 3.90 12.22
C VAL A 8 -16.25 4.22 13.04
N GLU A 9 -16.44 4.57 14.31
CA GLU A 9 -15.34 4.77 15.26
C GLU A 9 -14.81 3.40 15.73
N THR A 10 -13.94 2.81 14.92
CA THR A 10 -13.13 1.65 15.28
C THR A 10 -11.67 1.96 14.98
N GLU A 11 -10.73 1.21 15.56
CA GLU A 11 -9.29 1.39 15.31
C GLU A 11 -8.93 1.31 13.82
N SER A 12 -9.67 0.50 13.05
CA SER A 12 -9.48 0.33 11.60
C SER A 12 -10.40 1.20 10.74
N GLY A 13 -11.45 1.78 11.32
CA GLY A 13 -12.52 2.51 10.62
C GLY A 13 -13.54 1.63 9.88
N PHE A 14 -13.46 0.30 9.99
CA PHE A 14 -14.40 -0.68 9.41
C PHE A 14 -15.31 -1.29 10.48
N GLY A 15 -16.52 -1.73 10.09
CA GLY A 15 -17.50 -2.35 10.98
C GLY A 15 -18.16 -3.61 10.39
N PRO A 16 -19.19 -4.18 11.06
CA PRO A 16 -19.82 -5.44 10.65
C PRO A 16 -20.41 -5.43 9.23
N LEU A 17 -20.79 -4.25 8.73
CA LEU A 17 -21.28 -4.11 7.36
C LEU A 17 -20.18 -4.28 6.29
N ASP A 18 -18.91 -4.15 6.67
CA ASP A 18 -17.77 -4.33 5.79
C ASP A 18 -17.32 -5.80 5.69
N GLU A 19 -17.91 -6.69 6.52
CA GLU A 19 -17.65 -8.12 6.44
C GLU A 19 -18.19 -8.72 5.12
N VAL A 20 -17.39 -9.60 4.54
CA VAL A 20 -17.72 -10.27 3.28
C VAL A 20 -18.77 -11.35 3.53
N ASN A 21 -19.82 -11.36 2.72
CA ASN A 21 -20.77 -12.47 2.69
C ASN A 21 -20.33 -13.49 1.64
N PHE A 22 -19.63 -14.55 2.09
CA PHE A 22 -19.07 -15.57 1.19
C PHE A 22 -20.15 -16.38 0.45
N GLU A 23 -21.31 -16.63 1.05
CA GLU A 23 -22.42 -17.30 0.36
C GLU A 23 -22.90 -16.49 -0.85
N LYS A 24 -23.05 -15.17 -0.69
CA LYS A 24 -23.39 -14.29 -1.81
C LYS A 24 -22.29 -14.20 -2.85
N MET A 25 -21.01 -14.23 -2.44
CA MET A 25 -19.89 -14.27 -3.39
C MET A 25 -19.93 -15.53 -4.25
N LYS A 26 -20.16 -16.71 -3.64
CA LYS A 26 -20.32 -17.98 -4.36
C LYS A 26 -21.49 -17.96 -5.34
N GLN A 27 -22.62 -17.36 -4.96
CA GLN A 27 -23.81 -17.24 -5.82
C GLN A 27 -23.58 -16.44 -7.11
N VAL A 28 -22.53 -15.60 -7.18
CA VAL A 28 -22.15 -14.91 -8.42
C VAL A 28 -21.73 -15.90 -9.52
N GLY A 29 -21.23 -17.09 -9.15
CA GLY A 29 -20.84 -18.13 -10.09
C GLY A 29 -19.53 -17.85 -10.84
N LEU A 30 -18.72 -16.90 -10.36
CA LEU A 30 -17.41 -16.57 -10.90
C LEU A 30 -16.30 -16.88 -9.87
N PRO A 31 -15.08 -17.20 -10.32
CA PRO A 31 -13.94 -17.41 -9.42
C PRO A 31 -13.63 -16.13 -8.63
N PHE A 32 -13.25 -16.29 -7.35
CA PHE A 32 -12.87 -15.17 -6.48
C PHE A 32 -11.67 -15.52 -5.60
N TRP A 33 -10.93 -14.49 -5.18
CA TRP A 33 -9.74 -14.61 -4.33
C TRP A 33 -9.91 -13.79 -3.06
N LEU A 34 -9.40 -14.30 -1.93
CA LEU A 34 -9.41 -13.56 -0.67
C LEU A 34 -8.12 -12.76 -0.50
N ALA A 35 -8.25 -11.53 -0.02
CA ALA A 35 -7.12 -10.63 0.21
C ALA A 35 -7.16 -10.04 1.62
N GLY A 36 -6.02 -9.51 2.07
CA GLY A 36 -5.90 -8.83 3.37
C GLY A 36 -5.63 -9.79 4.52
N GLY A 37 -4.38 -9.85 4.98
CA GLY A 37 -3.98 -10.70 6.12
C GLY A 37 -4.03 -12.21 5.85
N ARG A 38 -4.19 -12.63 4.59
CA ARG A 38 -4.27 -14.04 4.19
C ARG A 38 -2.90 -14.61 3.77
N ALA A 39 -1.89 -14.48 4.63
CA ALA A 39 -0.49 -14.80 4.29
C ALA A 39 0.10 -16.01 5.07
N THR A 40 -0.76 -16.86 5.65
CA THR A 40 -0.37 -18.10 6.33
C THR A 40 -0.89 -19.33 5.59
N PRO A 41 -0.26 -20.51 5.75
CA PRO A 41 -0.76 -21.74 5.15
C PRO A 41 -2.22 -22.02 5.54
N GLN A 42 -2.57 -21.81 6.81
CA GLN A 42 -3.93 -22.03 7.31
C GLN A 42 -4.93 -21.06 6.70
N ALA A 43 -4.55 -19.79 6.45
CA ALA A 43 -5.42 -18.82 5.79
C ALA A 43 -5.69 -19.18 4.32
N VAL A 44 -4.74 -19.84 3.64
CA VAL A 44 -4.95 -20.36 2.28
C VAL A 44 -5.94 -21.53 2.30
N LYS A 45 -5.76 -22.47 3.23
CA LYS A 45 -6.70 -23.57 3.43
C LYS A 45 -8.12 -23.08 3.72
N GLU A 46 -8.26 -22.12 4.64
CA GLU A 46 -9.55 -21.51 4.97
C GLU A 46 -10.18 -20.82 3.74
N ALA A 47 -9.38 -20.15 2.91
CA ALA A 47 -9.90 -19.52 1.69
C ALA A 47 -10.53 -20.54 0.73
N PHE A 48 -9.91 -21.70 0.55
CA PHE A 48 -10.48 -22.79 -0.24
C PHE A 48 -11.75 -23.37 0.40
N GLU A 49 -11.77 -23.56 1.71
CA GLU A 49 -12.96 -24.02 2.45
C GLU A 49 -14.14 -23.03 2.31
N LEU A 50 -13.85 -21.73 2.17
CA LEU A 50 -14.83 -20.69 1.90
C LEU A 50 -15.27 -20.61 0.42
N GLY A 51 -14.68 -21.44 -0.45
CA GLY A 51 -14.98 -21.52 -1.88
C GLY A 51 -14.22 -20.53 -2.77
N ALA A 52 -13.17 -19.88 -2.25
CA ALA A 52 -12.30 -19.04 -3.06
C ALA A 52 -11.33 -19.91 -3.88
N GLU A 53 -10.85 -19.40 -5.02
CA GLU A 53 -9.82 -20.04 -5.85
C GLU A 53 -8.39 -19.75 -5.36
N GLY A 54 -8.25 -18.98 -4.28
CA GLY A 54 -6.97 -18.72 -3.66
C GLY A 54 -6.93 -17.40 -2.90
N VAL A 55 -5.72 -16.90 -2.70
CA VAL A 55 -5.45 -15.69 -1.92
C VAL A 55 -4.58 -14.69 -2.67
N GLN A 56 -4.70 -13.42 -2.30
CA GLN A 56 -3.79 -12.35 -2.72
C GLN A 56 -2.89 -11.95 -1.54
N VAL A 57 -1.57 -12.14 -1.70
CA VAL A 57 -0.56 -11.79 -0.70
C VAL A 57 0.37 -10.73 -1.26
N GLY A 58 0.49 -9.61 -0.56
CA GLY A 58 1.37 -8.49 -0.94
C GLY A 58 2.64 -8.41 -0.10
N THR A 59 2.48 -8.27 1.23
CA THR A 59 3.57 -7.97 2.16
C THR A 59 4.75 -8.93 2.07
N LEU A 60 4.50 -10.25 2.08
CA LEU A 60 5.58 -11.24 2.03
C LEU A 60 6.36 -11.20 0.71
N PHE A 61 5.67 -10.98 -0.42
CA PHE A 61 6.33 -10.84 -1.72
C PHE A 61 7.08 -9.51 -1.82
N ALA A 62 6.53 -8.42 -1.29
CA ALA A 62 7.20 -7.13 -1.23
C ALA A 62 8.50 -7.18 -0.43
N LEU A 63 8.57 -7.99 0.62
CA LEU A 63 9.78 -8.16 1.43
C LEU A 63 10.68 -9.33 0.99
N SER A 64 10.35 -10.00 -0.12
CA SER A 64 11.20 -11.03 -0.70
C SER A 64 12.42 -10.43 -1.44
N ASN A 65 13.47 -11.25 -1.58
CA ASN A 65 14.68 -10.93 -2.33
C ASN A 65 14.45 -10.73 -3.83
N ASP A 66 13.32 -11.21 -4.36
CA ASP A 66 12.93 -11.06 -5.77
C ASP A 66 12.08 -9.81 -6.02
N SER A 67 11.79 -9.01 -4.98
CA SER A 67 11.05 -7.76 -5.13
C SER A 67 11.90 -6.68 -5.80
N GLY A 68 11.25 -5.77 -6.52
CA GLY A 68 11.91 -4.59 -7.11
C GLY A 68 12.24 -3.48 -6.11
N LEU A 69 11.98 -3.66 -4.81
CA LEU A 69 12.34 -2.67 -3.80
C LEU A 69 13.86 -2.55 -3.69
N LEU A 70 14.35 -1.33 -3.50
CA LEU A 70 15.78 -1.15 -3.22
C LEU A 70 16.17 -1.94 -1.95
N PRO A 71 17.24 -2.75 -2.00
CA PRO A 71 17.61 -3.66 -0.91
C PRO A 71 17.73 -2.96 0.45
N LYS A 72 18.24 -1.72 0.49
CA LYS A 72 18.35 -0.95 1.73
C LYS A 72 17.01 -0.75 2.45
N TYR A 73 15.92 -0.52 1.73
CA TYR A 73 14.60 -0.30 2.33
C TYR A 73 13.95 -1.62 2.75
N ARG A 74 14.16 -2.68 1.95
CA ARG A 74 13.77 -4.05 2.33
C ARG A 74 14.44 -4.46 3.64
N GLU A 75 15.76 -4.29 3.75
CA GLU A 75 16.52 -4.64 4.95
C GLU A 75 16.13 -3.78 6.16
N GLN A 76 15.89 -2.47 6.00
CA GLN A 76 15.39 -1.63 7.08
C GLN A 76 14.03 -2.09 7.61
N MET A 77 13.11 -2.49 6.72
CA MET A 77 11.80 -3.03 7.13
C MET A 77 11.93 -4.39 7.81
N LEU A 78 12.81 -5.27 7.33
CA LEU A 78 13.08 -6.56 7.97
C LEU A 78 13.73 -6.38 9.35
N ASP A 79 14.67 -5.45 9.51
CA ASP A 79 15.26 -5.10 10.80
C ASP A 79 14.22 -4.53 11.77
N ALA A 80 13.34 -3.64 11.30
CA ALA A 80 12.22 -3.15 12.09
C ALA A 80 11.30 -4.30 12.55
N ALA A 81 11.00 -5.26 11.66
CA ALA A 81 10.18 -6.42 11.98
C ALA A 81 10.86 -7.35 13.00
N ARG A 82 12.17 -7.63 12.86
CA ARG A 82 12.94 -8.42 13.84
C ARG A 82 12.90 -7.80 15.24
N LYS A 83 12.79 -6.47 15.32
CA LYS A 83 12.70 -5.70 16.58
C LYS A 83 11.26 -5.51 17.09
N GLY A 84 10.25 -6.01 16.38
CA GLY A 84 8.83 -5.80 16.72
C GLY A 84 8.36 -4.36 16.51
N ASN A 85 9.07 -3.57 15.70
CA ASN A 85 8.84 -2.13 15.50
C ASN A 85 8.39 -1.79 14.06
N LEU A 86 8.12 -2.78 13.20
CA LEU A 86 7.59 -2.51 11.87
C LEU A 86 6.14 -2.04 12.00
N GLN A 87 5.87 -0.78 11.65
CA GLN A 87 4.54 -0.18 11.73
C GLN A 87 4.04 0.24 10.35
N VAL A 88 2.75 0.01 10.13
CA VAL A 88 2.05 0.40 8.89
C VAL A 88 0.77 1.13 9.26
N ARG A 89 0.73 2.43 8.96
CA ARG A 89 -0.46 3.26 9.20
C ARG A 89 -1.38 3.23 8.00
N THR A 90 -2.68 2.98 8.23
CA THR A 90 -3.71 3.23 7.21
C THR A 90 -4.09 4.70 7.26
N ASP A 91 -3.60 5.48 6.29
CA ASP A 91 -3.80 6.92 6.21
C ASP A 91 -4.90 7.26 5.21
N HIS A 92 -6.01 7.78 5.71
CA HIS A 92 -7.18 8.17 4.90
C HIS A 92 -6.96 9.45 4.09
N ARG A 93 -5.86 10.18 4.33
CA ARG A 93 -5.51 11.42 3.63
C ARG A 93 -4.32 11.25 2.69
N ALA A 94 -3.40 10.33 2.93
CA ALA A 94 -2.16 10.23 2.15
C ALA A 94 -2.36 10.18 0.62
N SER A 95 -3.34 9.42 0.09
CA SER A 95 -3.57 9.34 -1.36
C SER A 95 -4.19 10.61 -1.94
N PRO A 96 -3.72 11.12 -3.09
CA PRO A 96 -4.38 12.24 -3.79
C PRO A 96 -5.72 11.85 -4.43
N THR A 97 -6.06 10.56 -4.49
CA THR A 97 -7.31 10.06 -5.10
C THR A 97 -8.47 9.94 -4.10
N GLY A 98 -8.24 10.26 -2.82
CA GLY A 98 -9.25 10.14 -1.76
C GLY A 98 -9.41 8.75 -1.15
N PHE A 99 -8.78 7.72 -1.72
CA PHE A 99 -8.76 6.36 -1.14
C PHE A 99 -7.73 6.24 0.00
N PRO A 100 -8.01 5.45 1.05
CA PRO A 100 -7.02 5.19 2.10
C PRO A 100 -5.78 4.49 1.57
N PHE A 101 -4.61 4.93 2.02
CA PHE A 101 -3.31 4.38 1.62
C PHE A 101 -2.55 3.85 2.84
N LYS A 102 -1.85 2.73 2.68
CA LYS A 102 -1.04 2.15 3.76
C LYS A 102 0.38 2.66 3.65
N VAL A 103 0.85 3.34 4.69
CA VAL A 103 2.18 3.96 4.74
C VAL A 103 3.01 3.20 5.76
N VAL A 104 4.18 2.70 5.36
CA VAL A 104 5.15 2.15 6.31
C VAL A 104 5.83 3.32 7.02
N GLU A 105 5.87 3.28 8.35
CA GLU A 105 6.54 4.29 9.17
C GLU A 105 8.00 3.90 9.36
N LEU A 106 8.89 4.52 8.57
CA LEU A 106 10.31 4.19 8.56
C LEU A 106 11.17 5.46 8.46
N PRO A 107 12.23 5.62 9.28
CA PRO A 107 13.11 6.79 9.23
C PRO A 107 13.70 7.03 7.85
N GLY A 108 13.76 8.30 7.43
CA GLY A 108 14.31 8.67 6.12
C GLY A 108 13.38 8.39 4.93
N THR A 109 12.10 8.10 5.19
CA THR A 109 11.07 7.92 4.16
C THR A 109 9.92 8.90 4.36
N ILE A 110 9.07 9.08 3.36
CA ILE A 110 7.88 9.95 3.45
C ILE A 110 6.91 9.48 4.56
N GLY A 111 7.02 8.24 5.04
CA GLY A 111 6.26 7.77 6.20
C GLY A 111 6.65 8.42 7.52
N ASP A 112 7.86 8.99 7.62
CA ASP A 112 8.31 9.83 8.71
C ASP A 112 7.78 11.26 8.54
N GLU A 113 7.10 11.78 9.58
CA GLU A 113 6.49 13.10 9.54
C GLU A 113 7.50 14.23 9.27
N SER A 114 8.73 14.10 9.78
CA SER A 114 9.79 15.10 9.57
C SER A 114 10.21 15.16 8.11
N VAL A 115 10.36 14.01 7.47
CA VAL A 115 10.70 13.88 6.04
C VAL A 115 9.55 14.34 5.17
N TYR A 116 8.30 13.98 5.52
CA TYR A 116 7.12 14.48 4.81
C TYR A 116 7.03 16.00 4.83
N LYS A 117 7.21 16.63 6.01
CA LYS A 117 7.17 18.09 6.16
C LYS A 117 8.31 18.80 5.41
N ALA A 118 9.50 18.19 5.39
CA ALA A 118 10.65 18.73 4.68
C ALA A 118 10.55 18.56 3.14
N ARG A 119 9.76 17.58 2.68
CA ARG A 119 9.58 17.30 1.25
C ARG A 119 8.81 18.45 0.57
N PRO A 120 9.38 19.12 -0.46
CA PRO A 120 8.63 20.08 -1.25
C PRO A 120 7.47 19.42 -1.99
N ARG A 121 6.34 20.13 -2.11
CA ARG A 121 5.15 19.63 -2.82
C ARG A 121 5.40 19.59 -4.33
N LEU A 122 5.77 18.41 -4.83
CA LEU A 122 6.11 18.16 -6.23
C LEU A 122 5.33 16.97 -6.80
N CYS A 123 4.92 17.07 -8.07
CA CYS A 123 4.17 16.03 -8.79
C CYS A 123 4.49 16.06 -10.30
N ASP A 124 5.59 15.41 -10.67
CA ASP A 124 6.13 15.43 -12.04
C ASP A 124 5.57 14.28 -12.88
N LEU A 125 5.38 13.11 -12.26
CA LEU A 125 4.90 11.91 -12.95
C LEU A 125 3.40 11.97 -13.27
N GLY A 126 2.58 12.53 -12.37
CA GLY A 126 1.17 12.82 -12.66
C GLY A 126 0.25 11.63 -12.90
N TYR A 127 0.66 10.39 -12.60
CA TYR A 127 -0.13 9.17 -12.89
C TYR A 127 -1.49 9.09 -12.20
N LEU A 128 -1.66 9.82 -11.08
CA LEU A 128 -2.91 9.87 -10.31
C LEU A 128 -3.69 11.17 -10.51
N ARG A 129 -3.39 11.94 -11.56
CA ARG A 129 -4.16 13.15 -11.87
C ARG A 129 -5.59 12.78 -12.27
N SER A 130 -6.55 13.57 -11.79
CA SER A 130 -7.94 13.51 -12.23
C SER A 130 -8.17 14.55 -13.33
N SER A 131 -8.93 14.18 -14.36
CA SER A 131 -9.35 15.10 -15.41
C SER A 131 -10.63 15.85 -15.02
N LYS A 132 -10.67 17.16 -15.30
CA LYS A 132 -11.87 18.00 -15.18
C LYS A 132 -11.98 18.90 -16.41
N LEU A 133 -13.18 19.30 -16.79
CA LEU A 133 -13.36 20.37 -17.77
C LEU A 133 -13.33 21.72 -17.02
N ASP A 134 -12.59 22.69 -17.54
CA ASP A 134 -12.64 24.06 -17.06
C ASP A 134 -13.90 24.80 -17.58
N GLU A 135 -14.06 26.05 -17.17
CA GLU A 135 -15.18 26.92 -17.55
C GLU A 135 -15.30 27.13 -19.08
N THR A 136 -14.22 26.89 -19.83
CA THR A 136 -14.19 26.99 -21.30
C THR A 136 -14.45 25.64 -22.00
N GLY A 137 -14.66 24.57 -21.23
CA GLY A 137 -14.85 23.22 -21.75
C GLY A 137 -13.54 22.49 -22.11
N LYS A 138 -12.37 23.02 -21.71
CA LYS A 138 -11.07 22.40 -21.96
C LYS A 138 -10.71 21.41 -20.86
N ALA A 139 -10.15 20.27 -21.24
CA ALA A 139 -9.63 19.29 -20.29
C ALA A 139 -8.43 19.85 -19.51
N THR A 140 -8.53 19.77 -18.19
CA THR A 140 -7.50 20.10 -17.22
C THR A 140 -7.23 18.89 -16.34
N TYR A 141 -6.02 18.82 -15.78
CA TYR A 141 -5.58 17.70 -14.95
C TYR A 141 -5.07 18.22 -13.61
N THR A 142 -5.65 17.71 -12.53
CA THR A 142 -5.34 18.13 -11.15
C THR A 142 -4.94 16.94 -10.30
N CYS A 143 -4.10 17.18 -9.31
CA CYS A 143 -3.74 16.16 -8.31
C CYS A 143 -3.56 16.86 -6.97
N ALA A 144 -4.26 16.39 -5.94
CA ALA A 144 -4.20 17.02 -4.62
C ALA A 144 -2.82 16.92 -3.93
N ALA A 145 -1.85 16.20 -4.52
CA ALA A 145 -0.45 16.13 -4.09
C ALA A 145 0.50 17.02 -4.93
N GLU A 146 0.00 17.73 -5.93
CA GLU A 146 0.79 18.68 -6.72
C GLU A 146 1.07 19.99 -5.94
N PRO A 147 1.91 20.89 -6.47
CA PRO A 147 2.15 22.17 -5.82
C PRO A 147 0.82 22.92 -5.60
N GLU A 148 0.70 23.58 -4.45
CA GLU A 148 -0.55 24.18 -3.97
C GLU A 148 -1.14 25.23 -4.90
N ALA A 149 -0.36 26.24 -5.28
CA ALA A 149 -0.85 27.32 -6.15
C ALA A 149 -1.36 26.81 -7.52
N PRO A 150 -0.65 25.91 -8.24
CA PRO A 150 -1.20 25.26 -9.42
C PRO A 150 -2.49 24.46 -9.16
N PHE A 151 -2.60 23.75 -8.05
CA PHE A 151 -3.80 22.98 -7.71
C PHE A 151 -5.02 23.89 -7.54
N LEU A 152 -4.89 24.95 -6.73
CA LEU A 152 -5.95 25.92 -6.46
C LEU A 152 -6.36 26.69 -7.74
N LYS A 153 -5.38 27.09 -8.55
CA LYS A 153 -5.64 27.77 -9.84
C LYS A 153 -6.48 26.92 -10.80
N LYS A 154 -6.41 25.59 -10.70
CA LYS A 154 -7.20 24.65 -11.52
C LYS A 154 -8.54 24.26 -10.87
N GLY A 155 -9.00 25.01 -9.87
CA GLY A 155 -10.27 24.76 -9.19
C GLY A 155 -10.24 23.61 -8.16
N GLY A 156 -9.05 23.25 -7.67
CA GLY A 156 -8.92 22.44 -6.46
C GLY A 156 -9.28 23.25 -5.21
N LYS A 157 -9.69 22.58 -4.14
CA LYS A 157 -10.08 23.24 -2.87
C LYS A 157 -9.04 23.06 -1.78
N GLU A 158 -8.92 24.03 -0.89
CA GLU A 158 -7.90 24.03 0.16
C GLU A 158 -8.00 22.81 1.10
N GLU A 159 -9.21 22.38 1.44
CA GLU A 159 -9.45 21.20 2.27
C GLU A 159 -8.97 19.88 1.63
N GLU A 160 -8.71 19.86 0.32
CA GLU A 160 -8.20 18.69 -0.39
C GLU A 160 -6.68 18.52 -0.25
N LEU A 161 -5.94 19.57 0.11
CA LEU A 161 -4.47 19.60 0.12
C LEU A 161 -3.84 18.94 1.36
N GLU A 162 -4.54 19.01 2.49
CA GLU A 162 -4.01 18.60 3.80
C GLU A 162 -3.53 17.13 3.79
N LYS A 163 -2.29 16.89 4.23
CA LYS A 163 -1.66 15.56 4.38
C LYS A 163 -1.60 14.71 3.10
N ARG A 164 -1.81 15.29 1.92
CA ARG A 164 -1.65 14.57 0.66
C ARG A 164 -0.17 14.32 0.36
N MET A 165 0.13 13.09 -0.03
CA MET A 165 1.47 12.64 -0.43
C MET A 165 1.49 12.35 -1.93
N CYS A 166 2.60 12.69 -2.61
CA CYS A 166 2.76 12.30 -4.00
C CYS A 166 3.15 10.81 -4.08
N LEU A 167 2.15 9.93 -4.20
CA LEU A 167 2.37 8.49 -4.26
C LEU A 167 3.26 8.09 -5.44
N CYS A 168 3.10 8.75 -6.59
CA CYS A 168 3.84 8.40 -7.81
C CYS A 168 5.36 8.58 -7.62
N ASN A 169 5.77 9.78 -7.21
CA ASN A 169 7.18 10.09 -7.01
C ASN A 169 7.77 9.23 -5.86
N GLY A 170 7.06 9.13 -4.74
CA GLY A 170 7.53 8.36 -3.58
C GLY A 170 7.66 6.85 -3.84
N LEU A 171 6.66 6.23 -4.48
CA LEU A 171 6.71 4.79 -4.77
C LEU A 171 7.78 4.45 -5.81
N LEU A 172 7.99 5.30 -6.82
CA LEU A 172 9.09 5.09 -7.77
C LEU A 172 10.46 5.26 -7.10
N ALA A 173 10.61 6.20 -6.16
CA ALA A 173 11.83 6.35 -5.37
C ALA A 173 12.16 5.10 -4.52
N ALA A 174 11.14 4.37 -4.04
CA ALA A 174 11.35 3.13 -3.29
C ALA A 174 11.97 1.99 -4.12
N VAL A 175 11.80 2.02 -5.44
CA VAL A 175 12.32 1.00 -6.39
C VAL A 175 13.50 1.52 -7.22
N GLY A 176 14.12 2.64 -6.82
CA GLY A 176 15.30 3.19 -7.49
C GLY A 176 15.00 4.04 -8.72
N LEU A 177 13.74 4.39 -8.96
CA LEU A 177 13.29 5.26 -10.06
C LEU A 177 12.86 6.66 -9.54
N GLY A 178 13.45 7.08 -8.42
CA GLY A 178 13.17 8.38 -7.80
C GLY A 178 13.61 9.54 -8.68
N GLN A 179 12.84 10.61 -8.66
CA GLN A 179 13.18 11.81 -9.45
C GLN A 179 14.33 12.56 -8.78
N GLU A 180 15.33 12.95 -9.56
CA GLU A 180 16.42 13.84 -9.17
C GLU A 180 16.29 15.17 -9.91
N ARG A 181 16.68 16.28 -9.28
CA ARG A 181 16.54 17.63 -9.82
C ARG A 181 17.88 18.34 -9.98
N PRO A 182 17.97 19.36 -10.87
CA PRO A 182 19.20 20.13 -11.09
C PRO A 182 19.74 20.84 -9.84
N ASP A 183 18.88 21.16 -8.87
CA ASP A 183 19.25 21.77 -7.58
C ASP A 183 19.82 20.74 -6.58
N GLY A 184 19.96 19.48 -6.99
CA GLY A 184 20.45 18.38 -6.16
C GLY A 184 19.38 17.71 -5.31
N TYR A 185 18.11 18.14 -5.39
CA TYR A 185 17.03 17.48 -4.67
C TYR A 185 16.82 16.05 -5.19
N LYS A 186 16.77 15.10 -4.25
CA LYS A 186 16.45 13.69 -4.51
C LYS A 186 15.16 13.33 -3.81
N GLU A 187 14.24 12.73 -4.56
CA GLU A 187 12.95 12.35 -4.04
C GLU A 187 13.06 11.29 -2.92
N ALA A 188 12.44 11.58 -1.78
CA ALA A 188 12.34 10.62 -0.68
C ALA A 188 11.40 9.45 -1.04
N PRO A 189 11.71 8.21 -0.62
CA PRO A 189 10.87 7.05 -0.89
C PRO A 189 9.56 7.11 -0.10
N LEU A 190 8.50 6.53 -0.66
CA LEU A 190 7.30 6.13 0.08
C LEU A 190 7.18 4.62 0.01
N LEU A 191 7.04 3.98 1.17
CA LEU A 191 6.94 2.54 1.30
C LEU A 191 5.51 2.14 1.70
N THR A 192 5.05 0.99 1.19
CA THR A 192 3.71 0.47 1.47
C THR A 192 3.77 -1.04 1.68
N LEU A 193 3.00 -1.52 2.65
CA LEU A 193 2.79 -2.93 2.97
C LEU A 193 1.32 -3.15 3.37
N GLY A 194 0.92 -4.41 3.53
CA GLY A 194 -0.30 -4.73 4.28
C GLY A 194 -0.19 -4.32 5.76
N ALA A 195 -1.33 -4.13 6.42
CA ALA A 195 -1.36 -3.69 7.83
C ALA A 195 -0.99 -4.81 8.82
N THR A 196 -1.14 -6.07 8.42
CA THR A 196 -0.74 -7.22 9.21
C THR A 196 0.76 -7.47 9.07
N THR A 197 1.53 -7.22 10.12
CA THR A 197 2.98 -7.40 10.17
C THR A 197 3.41 -8.70 10.83
N THR A 198 2.52 -9.35 11.59
CA THR A 198 2.77 -10.64 12.26
C THR A 198 3.17 -11.75 11.29
N ASP A 199 2.66 -11.72 10.04
CA ASP A 199 3.05 -12.66 8.99
C ASP A 199 4.55 -12.55 8.63
N VAL A 200 5.09 -11.33 8.65
CA VAL A 200 6.51 -11.03 8.40
C VAL A 200 7.36 -11.56 9.54
N GLU A 201 6.95 -11.30 10.78
CA GLU A 201 7.62 -11.78 11.99
C GLU A 201 7.66 -13.32 12.01
N ASP A 202 6.56 -13.97 11.63
CA ASP A 202 6.52 -15.44 11.58
C ASP A 202 7.39 -16.02 10.45
N MET A 203 7.43 -15.35 9.29
CA MET A 203 8.34 -15.73 8.21
C MET A 203 9.81 -15.61 8.65
N LEU A 204 10.16 -14.55 9.40
CA LEU A 204 11.51 -14.32 9.92
C LEU A 204 11.99 -15.39 10.91
N LYS A 205 11.09 -16.11 11.60
CA LYS A 205 11.48 -17.22 12.50
C LYS A 205 12.13 -18.38 11.75
N THR A 206 11.69 -18.63 10.52
CA THR A 206 12.21 -19.71 9.66
C THR A 206 13.24 -19.20 8.66
N HIS A 207 13.17 -17.92 8.30
CA HIS A 207 14.03 -17.26 7.32
C HIS A 207 14.67 -16.00 7.94
N PRO A 208 15.59 -16.14 8.91
CA PRO A 208 16.13 -15.00 9.68
C PRO A 208 16.88 -13.99 8.81
N ASN A 209 17.41 -14.42 7.65
CA ASN A 209 18.15 -13.59 6.70
C ASN A 209 17.28 -13.10 5.52
N GLY A 210 15.95 -13.21 5.63
CA GLY A 210 15.03 -12.94 4.53
C GLY A 210 14.79 -14.17 3.65
N TRP A 211 13.90 -14.01 2.69
CA TRP A 211 13.38 -15.10 1.85
C TRP A 211 13.23 -14.67 0.39
N ASN A 212 13.10 -15.64 -0.51
CA ASN A 212 12.74 -15.43 -1.92
C ASN A 212 11.24 -15.71 -2.16
N ALA A 213 10.75 -15.39 -3.35
CA ALA A 213 9.35 -15.56 -3.73
C ALA A 213 8.91 -17.03 -3.78
N LYS A 214 9.82 -17.95 -4.11
CA LYS A 214 9.54 -19.39 -4.11
C LYS A 214 9.23 -19.89 -2.70
N GLU A 215 10.02 -19.48 -1.70
CA GLU A 215 9.79 -19.82 -0.29
C GLU A 215 8.46 -19.26 0.23
N VAL A 216 8.03 -18.08 -0.25
CA VAL A 216 6.68 -17.56 0.06
C VAL A 216 5.61 -18.49 -0.50
N VAL A 217 5.71 -18.90 -1.77
CA VAL A 217 4.73 -19.81 -2.40
C VAL A 217 4.71 -21.18 -1.71
N GLU A 218 5.87 -21.78 -1.46
CA GLU A 218 6.00 -23.07 -0.79
C GLU A 218 5.37 -23.05 0.60
N ARG A 219 5.62 -21.97 1.36
CA ARG A 219 4.97 -21.76 2.65
C ARG A 219 3.45 -21.65 2.50
N LEU A 220 2.95 -20.79 1.61
CA LEU A 220 1.50 -20.58 1.45
C LEU A 220 0.76 -21.87 1.09
N LEU A 221 1.39 -22.74 0.29
CA LEU A 221 0.80 -24.00 -0.15
C LEU A 221 1.00 -25.16 0.84
N SER A 222 1.77 -25.00 1.92
CA SER A 222 2.18 -26.11 2.78
C SER A 222 1.04 -26.79 3.55
N ALA A 223 -0.13 -26.14 3.66
CA ALA A 223 -1.34 -26.69 4.28
C ALA A 223 -2.43 -27.04 3.27
N VAL A 224 -2.15 -26.90 1.97
CA VAL A 224 -3.06 -27.23 0.88
C VAL A 224 -2.70 -28.64 0.38
N PRO A 225 -3.67 -29.58 0.31
CA PRO A 225 -3.42 -30.88 -0.28
C PRO A 225 -2.99 -30.74 -1.75
N VAL A 226 -2.02 -31.55 -2.20
CA VAL A 226 -1.42 -31.49 -3.55
C VAL A 226 -2.42 -31.76 -4.69
N ASN A 227 -3.68 -32.08 -4.39
CA ASN A 227 -4.74 -32.44 -5.35
C ASN A 227 -6.11 -31.80 -5.00
N ALA A 228 -6.14 -30.50 -4.71
CA ALA A 228 -7.40 -29.74 -4.63
C ALA A 228 -7.70 -29.09 -5.99
#